data_AF-A0A934DLN8-F1
#
_entry.id   AF-A0A934DLN8-F1
#
_cell.length_a   1.000
_cell.length_b   1.000
_cell.length_c   1.000
_cell.angle_alpha   90.00
_cell.angle_beta   90.00
_cell.angle_gamma   90.00
#
_symmetry.space_group_name_H-M   'P 1'
#
loop_
_entity.id
_entity.type
_entity.pdbx_description
1 polymer ?
#
loop_
_entity_poly.entity_id
_entity_poly.type
_entity_poly.pdbx_seq_one_letter_code
_entity_poly.pdbx_strand_id
1 'polypeptide(L)'
;MNIGPYTFQEFKDKAAAFHGYPAPGLLLGGYMVELARRQLPEGTLFDAVVETSKCLPDAVQILTPCTLGNGWMKVLNLGRYALALYDKYTGTGVRVWLDVEKLTPYDEIRGWFLKLKKKADQDTDRLFREIEEAGENLCSMAPVQVDDLFRKHKNMGRVGVCPICAEAYPPSDGAICRGCQGEAPYGQPGCHMPAGAGCETAPHAQAQMDAGPRLTAVPVSEAVGHKTLHDMTRIVAGESKGVEFHKGHAISGGDVCRLQAMGRAHVYLEQETPDGFIHENEAALAFARLMAGENITFDETPHEGKINFRSTATGVLLLERERLEAFNMVPDVMAASRHDGVLVEAGKELAGARAIPLYLSAENFRKAQAVLSAGPLFSIAPVKPMRVGVLVTGTEVFQGLIEDKFAPVVRDKVERLGSSVVAVDIVPDDAERIARSVAKLLAAGAELIVTTAGLSVDPDDVTRKGLLTAGLTDMLYGAPLLPGAMTLLGRLACPAGSAQVMGVPACALFHKATSFDILLPRVLAGVELKRADLAKMAEGGFCLNCKTCVYPKCCFGK
;
A
#
# COMPACT_ATOMS: atom_id res chain seq x y z
N MET A 1 35.34 -14.44 40.28
CA MET A 1 34.16 -15.21 39.84
C MET A 1 34.29 -15.49 38.35
N ASN A 2 33.98 -16.70 37.89
CA ASN A 2 34.07 -17.06 36.47
C ASN A 2 32.90 -16.47 35.67
N ILE A 3 33.14 -16.12 34.41
CA ILE A 3 32.14 -15.72 33.43
C ILE A 3 31.83 -16.96 32.58
N GLY A 4 30.89 -17.76 33.06
CA GLY A 4 30.49 -19.01 32.43
C GLY A 4 31.65 -20.01 32.49
N PRO A 5 32.09 -20.55 31.34
CA PRO A 5 33.22 -21.48 31.30
C PRO A 5 34.59 -20.79 31.39
N TYR A 6 34.65 -19.45 31.48
CA TYR A 6 35.88 -18.68 31.39
C TYR A 6 36.23 -18.01 32.72
N THR A 7 37.51 -17.97 33.06
CA THR A 7 38.03 -17.02 34.05
C THR A 7 37.88 -15.58 33.54
N PHE A 8 38.02 -14.59 34.43
CA PHE A 8 37.93 -13.18 34.02
C PHE A 8 38.97 -12.83 32.95
N GLN A 9 40.21 -13.30 33.10
CA GLN A 9 41.27 -13.06 32.12
C GLN A 9 40.98 -13.74 30.77
N GLU A 10 40.53 -15.00 30.76
CA GLU A 10 40.17 -15.69 29.51
C GLU A 10 38.99 -15.01 28.81
N PHE A 11 37.99 -14.55 29.57
CA PHE A 11 36.88 -13.80 28.99
C PHE A 11 37.31 -12.43 28.47
N LYS A 12 38.24 -11.76 29.17
CA LYS A 12 38.84 -10.49 28.73
C LYS A 12 39.58 -10.65 27.40
N ASP A 13 40.32 -11.74 27.23
CA ASP A 13 41.01 -12.04 25.98
C ASP A 13 40.01 -12.34 24.84
N LYS A 14 38.93 -13.07 25.14
CA LYS A 14 37.82 -13.29 24.18
C LYS A 14 37.10 -12.00 23.79
N ALA A 15 36.85 -11.14 24.77
CA ALA A 15 36.26 -9.83 24.55
C ALA A 15 37.16 -8.98 23.63
N ALA A 16 38.47 -8.99 23.86
CA ALA A 16 39.44 -8.32 22.98
C ALA A 16 39.42 -8.90 21.55
N ALA A 17 39.38 -10.22 21.42
CA ALA A 17 39.37 -10.89 20.11
C ALA A 17 38.09 -10.62 19.31
N PHE A 18 36.92 -10.58 19.96
CA PHE A 18 35.63 -10.38 19.29
C PHE A 18 35.32 -8.90 19.03
N HIS A 19 35.56 -8.03 20.02
CA HIS A 19 35.16 -6.62 20.02
C HIS A 19 36.30 -5.67 19.60
N GLY A 20 37.51 -6.20 19.38
CA GLY A 20 38.72 -5.42 19.07
C GLY A 20 39.38 -4.75 20.28
N TYR A 21 38.72 -4.72 21.44
CA TYR A 21 39.22 -4.22 22.71
C TYR A 21 38.40 -4.82 23.87
N PRO A 22 38.99 -5.13 25.04
CA PRO A 22 38.24 -5.59 26.21
C PRO A 22 37.39 -4.47 26.82
N ALA A 23 36.30 -4.10 26.15
CA ALA A 23 35.43 -3.01 26.57
C ALA A 23 34.84 -3.29 27.96
N PRO A 24 34.90 -2.36 28.94
CA PRO A 24 34.38 -2.57 30.29
C PRO A 24 32.91 -3.00 30.30
N GLY A 25 32.10 -2.45 29.39
CA GLY A 25 30.70 -2.84 29.23
C GLY A 25 30.53 -4.30 28.79
N LEU A 26 31.38 -4.80 27.90
CA LEU A 26 31.36 -6.19 27.47
C LEU A 26 31.72 -7.13 28.63
N LEU A 27 32.71 -6.77 29.44
CA LEU A 27 33.11 -7.54 30.63
C LEU A 27 31.97 -7.62 31.67
N LEU A 28 31.34 -6.48 31.98
CA LEU A 28 30.14 -6.43 32.82
C LEU A 28 28.99 -7.25 32.23
N GLY A 29 28.80 -7.13 30.91
CA GLY A 29 27.80 -7.89 30.17
C GLY A 29 27.99 -9.40 30.29
N GLY A 30 29.23 -9.88 30.40
CA GLY A 30 29.53 -11.29 30.63
C GLY A 30 28.88 -11.82 31.90
N TYR A 31 29.04 -11.10 33.03
CA TYR A 31 28.37 -11.44 34.28
C TYR A 31 26.85 -11.37 34.18
N MET A 32 26.31 -10.37 33.47
CA MET A 32 24.86 -10.23 33.28
C MET A 32 24.26 -11.41 32.51
N VAL A 33 24.91 -11.86 31.44
CA VAL A 33 24.45 -12.99 30.62
C VAL A 33 24.45 -14.28 31.43
N GLU A 34 25.52 -14.55 32.18
CA GLU A 34 25.63 -15.74 33.01
C GLU A 34 24.67 -15.74 34.19
N LEU A 35 24.38 -14.56 34.73
CA LEU A 35 23.35 -14.38 35.73
C LEU A 35 21.96 -14.70 35.17
N ALA A 36 21.63 -14.20 33.97
CA ALA A 36 20.35 -14.51 33.32
C ALA A 36 20.25 -16.00 32.95
N ARG A 37 21.32 -16.59 32.39
CA ARG A 37 21.34 -17.98 31.91
C ARG A 37 21.11 -18.99 33.03
N ARG A 38 21.69 -18.76 34.22
CA ARG A 38 21.51 -19.63 35.39
C ARG A 38 20.07 -19.66 35.93
N GLN A 39 19.25 -18.67 35.59
CA GLN A 39 17.84 -18.63 36.00
C GLN A 39 16.92 -19.38 35.03
N LEU A 40 17.42 -19.78 33.86
CA LEU A 40 16.65 -20.59 32.92
C LEU A 40 16.82 -22.08 33.24
N PRO A 41 15.76 -22.89 33.11
CA PRO A 41 15.86 -24.34 33.27
C PRO A 41 16.89 -24.95 32.30
N GLU A 42 17.58 -25.99 32.74
CA GLU A 42 18.55 -26.71 31.90
C GLU A 42 17.87 -27.27 30.64
N GLY A 43 18.52 -27.11 29.48
CA GLY A 43 17.98 -27.53 28.18
C GLY A 43 16.95 -26.58 27.54
N THR A 44 16.62 -25.45 28.19
CA THR A 44 15.73 -24.44 27.61
C THR A 44 16.30 -23.88 26.30
N LEU A 45 15.50 -23.90 25.23
CA LEU A 45 15.80 -23.13 24.02
C LEU A 45 15.37 -21.68 24.25
N PHE A 46 16.33 -20.77 24.30
CA PHE A 46 16.07 -19.37 24.62
C PHE A 46 16.51 -18.41 23.50
N ASP A 47 15.82 -17.29 23.43
CA ASP A 47 16.21 -16.11 22.66
C ASP A 47 16.60 -14.97 23.62
N ALA A 48 17.20 -13.92 23.07
CA ALA A 48 17.70 -12.77 23.82
C ALA A 48 17.12 -11.45 23.33
N VAL A 49 16.79 -10.54 24.26
CA VAL A 49 16.52 -9.13 23.97
C VAL A 49 17.54 -8.29 24.71
N VAL A 50 18.18 -7.34 24.03
CA VAL A 50 19.16 -6.42 24.59
C VAL A 50 18.67 -5.00 24.46
N GLU A 51 18.66 -4.24 25.57
CA GLU A 51 18.05 -2.90 25.64
C GLU A 51 18.99 -1.76 25.19
N THR A 52 20.17 -2.12 24.67
CA THR A 52 21.23 -1.20 24.25
C THR A 52 22.04 -1.80 23.11
N SER A 53 22.54 -0.96 22.21
CA SER A 53 23.51 -1.35 21.17
C SER A 53 24.97 -1.30 21.66
N LYS A 54 25.22 -0.86 22.89
CA LYS A 54 26.57 -0.61 23.40
C LYS A 54 27.15 -1.84 24.09
N CYS A 55 28.07 -2.55 23.43
CA CYS A 55 28.91 -3.65 23.97
C CYS A 55 28.15 -4.91 24.47
N LEU A 56 27.02 -4.75 25.17
CA LEU A 56 26.22 -5.81 25.76
C LEU A 56 25.72 -6.87 24.76
N PRO A 57 25.33 -6.52 23.51
CA PRO A 57 24.98 -7.54 22.51
C PRO A 57 26.12 -8.52 22.23
N ASP A 58 27.37 -8.07 22.32
CA ASP A 58 28.53 -8.92 22.07
C ASP A 58 28.76 -9.91 23.20
N ALA A 59 28.43 -9.53 24.44
CA ALA A 59 28.49 -10.45 25.58
C ALA A 59 27.55 -11.64 25.37
N VAL A 60 26.33 -11.36 24.88
CA VAL A 60 25.34 -12.39 24.54
C VAL A 60 25.87 -13.29 23.43
N GLN A 61 26.44 -12.72 22.37
CA GLN A 61 26.95 -13.48 21.22
C GLN A 61 28.18 -14.35 21.56
N ILE A 62 29.03 -13.91 22.51
CA ILE A 62 30.20 -14.67 22.94
C ILE A 62 29.79 -15.86 23.85
N LEU A 63 28.79 -15.67 24.71
CA LEU A 63 28.44 -16.64 25.77
C LEU A 63 27.22 -17.51 25.44
N THR A 64 26.50 -17.19 24.37
CA THR A 64 25.27 -17.90 23.99
C THR A 64 25.20 -18.12 22.47
N PRO A 65 24.36 -19.06 22.01
CA PRO A 65 24.06 -19.20 20.59
C PRO A 65 23.23 -18.04 20.01
N CYS A 66 22.75 -17.09 20.82
CA CYS A 66 21.88 -16.02 20.37
C CYS A 66 22.69 -14.96 19.61
N THR A 67 22.45 -14.81 18.32
CA THR A 67 23.14 -13.82 17.47
C THR A 67 22.16 -12.95 16.71
N LEU A 68 22.64 -11.80 16.21
CA LEU A 68 21.86 -11.01 15.26
C LEU A 68 21.62 -11.80 13.96
N GLY A 69 22.62 -12.56 13.51
CA GLY A 69 22.58 -13.27 12.23
C GLY A 69 21.55 -14.39 12.15
N ASN A 70 21.39 -15.17 13.21
CA ASN A 70 20.33 -16.19 13.30
C ASN A 70 18.99 -15.62 13.81
N GLY A 71 18.97 -14.33 14.17
CA GLY A 71 17.80 -13.61 14.67
C GLY A 71 17.37 -14.00 16.10
N TRP A 72 18.13 -14.84 16.81
CA TRP A 72 17.81 -15.26 18.17
C TRP A 72 18.19 -14.19 19.21
N MET A 73 18.85 -13.12 18.78
CA MET A 73 19.04 -11.91 19.58
C MET A 73 18.40 -10.71 18.88
N LYS A 74 17.72 -9.86 19.66
CA LYS A 74 17.12 -8.60 19.20
C LYS A 74 17.69 -7.45 20.02
N VAL A 75 18.12 -6.37 19.36
CA VAL A 75 18.54 -5.14 20.03
C VAL A 75 17.41 -4.13 19.96
N LEU A 76 16.78 -3.85 21.10
CA LEU A 76 15.76 -2.82 21.27
C LEU A 76 16.41 -1.66 22.01
N ASN A 77 16.89 -0.64 21.30
CA ASN A 77 17.67 0.43 21.93
C ASN A 77 16.77 1.36 22.78
N LEU A 78 16.59 1.01 24.06
CA LEU A 78 15.84 1.78 25.06
C LEU A 78 16.75 2.69 25.89
N GLY A 79 18.06 2.70 25.60
CA GLY A 79 19.06 3.44 26.37
C GLY A 79 19.37 2.83 27.74
N ARG A 80 18.89 1.61 28.03
CA ARG A 80 19.07 0.93 29.31
C ARG A 80 20.13 -0.16 29.17
N TYR A 81 21.07 -0.23 30.12
CA TYR A 81 22.10 -1.27 30.12
C TYR A 81 21.54 -2.57 30.73
N ALA A 82 20.72 -3.26 29.93
CA ALA A 82 19.97 -4.43 30.35
C ALA A 82 19.82 -5.44 29.20
N LEU A 83 19.61 -6.71 29.57
CA LEU A 83 19.24 -7.78 28.66
C LEU A 83 18.20 -8.69 29.31
N ALA A 84 17.48 -9.46 28.50
CA ALA A 84 16.66 -10.57 28.96
C ALA A 84 16.96 -11.82 28.15
N LEU A 85 17.08 -12.96 28.83
CA LEU A 85 17.03 -14.28 28.22
C LEU A 85 15.69 -14.92 28.56
N TYR A 86 15.02 -15.50 27.56
CA TYR A 86 13.67 -16.03 27.72
C TYR A 86 13.45 -17.27 26.87
N ASP A 87 12.61 -18.18 27.35
CA ASP A 87 12.20 -19.37 26.61
C ASP A 87 11.48 -18.97 25.31
N LYS A 88 11.95 -19.55 24.20
CA LYS A 88 11.54 -19.21 22.84
C LYS A 88 10.05 -19.44 22.56
N TYR A 89 9.41 -20.38 23.27
CA TYR A 89 8.04 -20.81 23.01
C TYR A 89 7.03 -20.19 23.97
N THR A 90 7.45 -19.94 25.22
CA THR A 90 6.57 -19.40 26.26
C THR A 90 6.76 -17.90 26.45
N GLY A 91 7.94 -17.35 26.13
CA GLY A 91 8.28 -15.95 26.38
C GLY A 91 8.65 -15.66 27.84
N THR A 92 8.60 -16.66 28.72
CA THR A 92 8.99 -16.54 30.13
C THR A 92 10.51 -16.46 30.23
N GLY A 93 11.02 -15.47 30.96
CA GLY A 93 12.46 -15.28 31.10
C GLY A 93 12.86 -14.44 32.28
N VAL A 94 14.13 -14.03 32.28
CA VAL A 94 14.71 -13.17 33.31
C VAL A 94 15.40 -12.00 32.64
N ARG A 95 15.07 -10.81 33.11
CA ARG A 95 15.73 -9.56 32.75
C ARG A 95 16.80 -9.23 33.78
N VAL A 96 18.01 -8.92 33.31
CA VAL A 96 19.16 -8.52 34.12
C VAL A 96 19.62 -7.13 33.67
N TRP A 97 19.91 -6.25 34.62
CA TRP A 97 20.43 -4.90 34.36
C TRP A 97 21.56 -4.54 35.32
N LEU A 98 22.41 -3.61 34.89
CA LEU A 98 23.41 -3.02 35.78
C LEU A 98 22.71 -2.06 36.76
N ASP A 99 22.88 -2.31 38.06
CA ASP A 99 22.21 -1.57 39.12
C ASP A 99 23.07 -0.41 39.61
N VAL A 100 22.59 0.83 39.39
CA VAL A 100 23.33 2.05 39.71
C VAL A 100 23.62 2.17 41.21
N GLU A 101 22.73 1.70 42.08
CA GLU A 101 22.95 1.78 43.54
C GLU A 101 24.10 0.87 43.97
N LYS A 102 24.23 -0.29 43.33
CA LYS A 102 25.28 -1.27 43.61
C LYS A 102 26.66 -0.87 43.06
N LEU A 103 26.73 0.19 42.25
CA LEU A 103 27.99 0.77 41.80
C LEU A 103 28.65 1.66 42.88
N THR A 104 27.93 2.02 43.94
CA THR A 104 28.41 2.97 44.96
C THR A 104 29.77 2.62 45.57
N PRO A 105 30.11 1.35 45.85
CA PRO A 105 31.43 0.98 46.39
C PRO A 105 32.58 1.07 45.37
N TYR A 106 32.30 1.25 44.08
CA TYR A 106 33.26 1.10 42.98
C TYR A 106 33.40 2.40 42.18
N ASP A 107 34.36 3.23 42.58
CA ASP A 107 34.55 4.59 42.05
C ASP A 107 34.83 4.60 40.54
N GLU A 108 35.66 3.69 40.03
CA GLU A 108 36.03 3.68 38.61
C GLU A 108 34.89 3.12 37.75
N ILE A 109 34.20 2.06 38.19
CA ILE A 109 33.01 1.54 37.48
C ILE A 109 31.92 2.61 37.39
N ARG A 110 31.62 3.27 38.52
CA ARG A 110 30.62 4.33 38.57
C ARG A 110 31.03 5.52 37.70
N GLY A 111 32.29 5.94 37.79
CA GLY A 111 32.84 7.03 37.00
C GLY A 111 32.79 6.77 35.50
N TRP A 112 33.10 5.54 35.07
CA TRP A 112 33.00 5.11 33.67
C TRP A 112 31.54 5.04 33.20
N PHE A 113 30.68 4.33 33.94
CA PHE A 113 29.31 4.04 33.51
C PHE A 113 28.44 5.30 33.44
N LEU A 114 28.54 6.17 34.45
CA LEU A 114 27.82 7.45 34.50
C LEU A 114 28.56 8.59 33.79
N LYS A 115 29.70 8.30 33.15
CA LYS A 115 30.55 9.28 32.43
C LYS A 115 30.94 10.50 33.28
N LEU A 116 31.26 10.29 34.56
CA LEU A 116 31.63 11.35 35.50
C LEU A 116 33.08 11.85 35.31
N LYS A 117 33.93 11.05 34.68
CA LYS A 117 35.33 11.38 34.36
C LYS A 117 35.56 11.41 32.85
N LYS A 118 36.41 12.33 32.37
CA LYS A 118 36.88 12.32 30.97
C LYS A 118 37.70 11.06 30.72
N LYS A 119 37.74 10.59 29.48
CA LYS A 119 38.44 9.35 29.09
C LYS A 119 39.92 9.34 29.49
N ALA A 120 40.60 10.49 29.46
CA ALA A 120 42.00 10.61 29.84
C ALA A 120 42.26 10.43 31.35
N ASP A 121 41.24 10.65 32.18
CA ASP A 121 41.34 10.63 33.64
C ASP A 121 40.86 9.28 34.23
N GLN A 122 40.54 8.30 33.37
CA GLN A 122 40.04 6.98 33.77
C GLN A 122 41.19 5.99 33.95
N ASP A 123 41.29 5.37 35.13
CA ASP A 123 42.23 4.30 35.40
C ASP A 123 41.66 2.96 34.90
N THR A 124 42.08 2.55 33.70
CA THR A 124 41.61 1.31 33.06
C THR A 124 42.07 0.06 33.82
N ASP A 125 43.30 0.10 34.35
CA ASP A 125 43.89 -0.80 35.35
C ASP A 125 42.92 -1.18 36.47
N ARG A 126 42.55 -0.13 37.20
CA ARG A 126 41.68 -0.21 38.36
C ARG A 126 40.25 -0.55 37.98
N LEU A 127 39.73 0.00 36.89
CA LEU A 127 38.40 -0.31 36.39
C LEU A 127 38.23 -1.81 36.14
N PHE A 128 39.19 -2.47 35.50
CA PHE A 128 39.10 -3.91 35.27
C PHE A 128 39.17 -4.73 36.55
N ARG A 129 40.01 -4.33 37.52
CA ARG A 129 40.06 -4.99 38.84
C ARG A 129 38.75 -4.85 39.60
N GLU A 130 38.16 -3.65 39.61
CA GLU A 130 36.87 -3.43 40.25
C GLU A 130 35.76 -4.28 39.60
N ILE A 131 35.77 -4.42 38.26
CA ILE A 131 34.80 -5.28 37.55
C ILE A 131 34.97 -6.75 37.94
N GLU A 132 36.20 -7.25 38.00
CA GLU A 132 36.51 -8.62 38.40
C GLU A 132 36.12 -8.91 39.86
N GLU A 133 36.39 -7.96 40.76
CA GLU A 133 36.07 -8.04 42.18
C GLU A 133 34.56 -8.04 42.41
N ALA A 134 33.84 -7.13 41.75
CA ALA A 134 32.41 -6.98 41.96
C ALA A 134 31.59 -8.11 41.32
N GLY A 135 31.97 -8.55 40.12
CA GLY A 135 31.29 -9.63 39.40
C GLY A 135 29.78 -9.42 39.23
N GLU A 136 28.98 -10.44 39.53
CA GLU A 136 27.52 -10.37 39.42
C GLU A 136 26.84 -9.47 40.46
N ASN A 137 27.55 -9.04 41.51
CA ASN A 137 26.98 -8.22 42.57
C ASN A 137 26.56 -6.82 42.08
N LEU A 138 27.05 -6.38 40.92
CA LEU A 138 26.64 -5.12 40.28
C LEU A 138 25.27 -5.22 39.58
N CYS A 139 24.72 -6.42 39.45
CA CYS A 139 23.53 -6.68 38.66
C CYS A 139 22.29 -6.81 39.54
N SER A 140 21.15 -6.40 39.02
CA SER A 140 19.83 -6.76 39.54
C SER A 140 19.05 -7.51 38.49
N MET A 141 18.10 -8.34 38.93
CA MET A 141 17.30 -9.19 38.04
C MET A 141 15.83 -9.22 38.44
N ALA A 142 14.96 -9.51 37.46
CA ALA A 142 13.54 -9.73 37.67
C ALA A 142 12.98 -10.72 36.64
N PRO A 143 11.99 -11.55 37.01
CA PRO A 143 11.26 -12.36 36.05
C PRO A 143 10.49 -11.46 35.09
N VAL A 144 10.41 -11.87 33.82
CA VAL A 144 9.71 -11.14 32.76
C VAL A 144 8.94 -12.07 31.84
N GLN A 145 7.91 -11.52 31.21
CA GLN A 145 7.17 -12.15 30.12
C GLN A 145 7.38 -11.31 28.86
N VAL A 146 8.01 -11.89 27.83
CA VAL A 146 8.25 -11.23 26.55
C VAL A 146 6.99 -11.33 25.68
N ASP A 147 6.59 -10.19 25.12
CA ASP A 147 5.42 -10.08 24.25
C ASP A 147 5.61 -10.83 22.92
N ASP A 148 4.51 -11.37 22.40
CA ASP A 148 4.46 -12.10 21.13
C ASP A 148 5.04 -11.34 19.94
N LEU A 149 4.88 -10.00 19.93
CA LEU A 149 5.42 -9.11 18.91
C LEU A 149 6.96 -9.17 18.85
N PHE A 150 7.61 -9.32 20.00
CA PHE A 150 9.06 -9.43 20.11
C PHE A 150 9.56 -10.87 20.12
N ARG A 151 8.67 -11.86 20.19
CA ARG A 151 9.02 -13.29 20.14
C ARG A 151 9.02 -13.85 18.72
N LYS A 152 7.97 -13.58 17.93
CA LYS A 152 7.79 -14.20 16.60
C LYS A 152 8.83 -13.71 15.58
N HIS A 153 9.40 -14.65 14.83
CA HIS A 153 10.21 -14.33 13.65
C HIS A 153 9.29 -14.05 12.45
N LYS A 154 9.59 -12.99 11.69
CA LYS A 154 8.98 -12.79 10.39
C LYS A 154 9.71 -13.69 9.38
N ASN A 155 9.01 -14.65 8.79
CA ASN A 155 9.59 -15.46 7.71
C ASN A 155 9.81 -14.57 6.49
N MET A 156 11.01 -14.66 5.91
CA MET A 156 11.29 -14.09 4.60
C MET A 156 10.45 -14.86 3.58
N GLY A 157 9.42 -14.22 3.05
CA GLY A 157 8.52 -14.79 2.04
C GLY A 157 9.17 -14.83 0.65
N ARG A 158 8.33 -14.67 -0.39
CA ARG A 158 8.81 -14.52 -1.78
C ARG A 158 9.81 -13.35 -1.87
N VAL A 159 10.77 -13.44 -2.79
CA VAL A 159 11.65 -12.33 -3.16
C VAL A 159 11.23 -11.80 -4.53
N GLY A 160 11.03 -10.49 -4.64
CA GLY A 160 10.73 -9.77 -5.89
C GLY A 160 11.87 -8.81 -6.27
N VAL A 161 11.69 -8.07 -7.37
CA VAL A 161 12.65 -7.07 -7.86
C VAL A 161 12.02 -5.68 -7.78
N CYS A 162 12.71 -4.73 -7.17
CA CYS A 162 12.22 -3.36 -7.01
C CYS A 162 12.19 -2.65 -8.38
N PRO A 163 11.07 -2.04 -8.80
CA PRO A 163 10.99 -1.39 -10.11
C PRO A 163 11.82 -0.10 -10.21
N ILE A 164 12.28 0.45 -9.09
CA ILE A 164 13.09 1.69 -9.05
C ILE A 164 14.59 1.39 -9.10
N CYS A 165 15.09 0.57 -8.18
CA CYS A 165 16.53 0.28 -8.08
C CYS A 165 16.95 -1.04 -8.72
N ALA A 166 16.01 -1.85 -9.19
CA ALA A 166 16.27 -3.19 -9.74
C ALA A 166 16.91 -4.20 -8.76
N GLU A 167 16.91 -3.91 -7.45
CA GLU A 167 17.43 -4.82 -6.43
C GLU A 167 16.36 -5.81 -5.94
N ALA A 168 16.83 -6.97 -5.47
CA ALA A 168 15.98 -7.99 -4.88
C ALA A 168 15.50 -7.57 -3.48
N TYR A 169 14.20 -7.70 -3.21
CA TYR A 169 13.61 -7.35 -1.90
C TYR A 169 12.36 -8.19 -1.58
N PRO A 170 11.92 -8.25 -0.30
CA PRO A 170 10.67 -8.91 0.07
C PRO A 170 9.44 -8.08 -0.33
N PRO A 171 8.50 -8.58 -1.16
CA PRO A 171 7.28 -7.86 -1.51
C PRO A 171 6.34 -7.62 -0.32
N SER A 172 6.58 -8.25 0.84
CA SER A 172 5.89 -7.93 2.09
C SER A 172 6.17 -6.51 2.58
N ASP A 173 7.25 -5.90 2.11
CA ASP A 173 7.63 -4.53 2.45
C ASP A 173 6.87 -3.49 1.60
N GLY A 174 6.10 -3.93 0.59
CA GLY A 174 5.32 -3.09 -0.31
C GLY A 174 5.67 -3.32 -1.78
N ALA A 175 5.16 -2.46 -2.66
CA ALA A 175 5.38 -2.54 -4.11
C ALA A 175 6.77 -2.04 -4.56
N ILE A 176 7.53 -1.38 -3.68
CA ILE A 176 8.93 -0.98 -3.87
C ILE A 176 9.73 -1.28 -2.59
N CYS A 177 11.06 -1.39 -2.67
CA CYS A 177 11.89 -1.70 -1.49
C CYS A 177 11.93 -0.53 -0.48
N ARG A 178 12.13 -0.83 0.82
CA ARG A 178 12.23 0.16 1.90
C ARG A 178 13.26 1.27 1.64
N GLY A 179 14.37 0.92 0.98
CA GLY A 179 15.36 1.91 0.55
C GLY A 179 14.76 2.97 -0.39
N CYS A 180 13.97 2.54 -1.38
CA CYS A 180 13.27 3.44 -2.30
C CYS A 180 12.09 4.18 -1.64
N GLN A 181 11.52 3.63 -0.57
CA GLN A 181 10.52 4.31 0.29
C GLN A 181 11.13 5.42 1.16
N GLY A 182 12.44 5.64 1.10
CA GLY A 182 13.14 6.69 1.87
C GLY A 182 13.88 6.21 3.11
N GLU A 183 13.88 4.89 3.37
CA GLU A 183 14.59 4.31 4.52
C GLU A 183 16.07 3.97 4.23
N ALA A 184 16.56 4.30 3.03
CA ALA A 184 17.95 4.10 2.68
C ALA A 184 18.86 4.99 3.57
N PRO A 185 19.89 4.43 4.23
CA PRO A 185 20.81 5.21 5.06
C PRO A 185 21.83 6.02 4.26
N TYR A 186 21.84 5.87 2.92
CA TYR A 186 22.79 6.52 2.02
C TYR A 186 22.04 7.42 1.04
N GLY A 187 22.46 8.67 0.89
CA GLY A 187 22.01 9.57 -0.17
C GLY A 187 22.89 9.43 -1.43
N GLN A 188 22.37 9.79 -2.60
CA GLN A 188 23.19 9.78 -3.82
C GLN A 188 24.28 10.88 -3.77
N PRO A 189 25.52 10.57 -4.21
CA PRO A 189 26.57 11.58 -4.31
C PRO A 189 26.16 12.66 -5.30
N GLY A 190 25.96 13.90 -4.83
CA GLY A 190 25.52 15.04 -5.65
C GLY A 190 24.39 15.87 -5.06
N CYS A 191 23.69 15.36 -4.04
CA CYS A 191 22.75 16.14 -3.23
C CYS A 191 23.48 16.74 -2.01
N HIS A 192 24.42 17.66 -2.24
CA HIS A 192 25.11 18.35 -1.14
C HIS A 192 24.18 19.39 -0.50
N MET A 193 23.60 19.06 0.64
CA MET A 193 23.30 20.08 1.65
C MET A 193 24.64 20.54 2.27
N PRO A 194 24.84 21.85 2.53
CA PRO A 194 26.08 22.31 3.13
C PRO A 194 26.23 21.72 4.53
N ALA A 195 27.35 21.02 4.74
CA ALA A 195 27.73 20.45 6.03
C ALA A 195 27.84 21.56 7.08
N GLY A 196 27.02 21.48 8.12
CA GLY A 196 27.03 22.46 9.19
C GLY A 196 26.10 22.11 10.34
N ALA A 197 26.42 21.07 11.10
CA ALA A 197 26.26 21.00 12.56
C ALA A 197 26.75 19.63 13.05
N GLY A 198 27.51 19.63 14.13
CA GLY A 198 28.24 18.49 14.66
C GLY A 198 27.38 17.26 14.93
N CYS A 199 28.04 16.12 14.77
CA CYS A 199 27.68 14.83 15.33
C CYS A 199 27.34 14.98 16.82
N GLU A 200 26.05 14.95 17.15
CA GLU A 200 25.57 14.43 18.43
C GLU A 200 24.38 13.50 18.17
N THR A 201 24.54 12.28 18.64
CA THR A 201 23.63 11.15 18.52
C THR A 201 22.23 11.46 19.05
N ALA A 202 21.21 11.42 18.19
CA ALA A 202 19.80 11.45 18.54
C ALA A 202 18.96 10.60 17.55
N PRO A 203 17.81 10.03 17.96
CA PRO A 203 17.26 8.80 17.41
C PRO A 203 16.67 8.97 15.99
N HIS A 204 17.10 8.08 15.09
CA HIS A 204 16.59 7.95 13.74
C HIS A 204 15.12 7.50 13.74
N ALA A 205 14.22 8.48 13.60
CA ALA A 205 12.87 8.32 13.04
C ALA A 205 12.19 9.69 12.80
N GLN A 206 12.54 10.73 13.56
CA GLN A 206 11.82 12.02 13.48
C GLN A 206 12.52 13.11 12.66
N ALA A 207 13.83 13.02 12.42
CA ALA A 207 14.62 14.11 11.83
C ALA A 207 14.62 14.17 10.29
N GLN A 208 14.04 13.20 9.59
CA GLN A 208 13.90 13.22 8.13
C GLN A 208 12.70 14.02 7.62
N MET A 209 11.83 14.52 8.52
CA MET A 209 10.63 15.27 8.13
C MET A 209 10.90 16.74 7.75
N ASP A 210 12.10 17.29 8.00
CA ASP A 210 12.45 18.71 7.75
C ASP A 210 13.52 18.89 6.65
N ALA A 211 13.50 18.05 5.61
CA ALA A 211 14.36 18.22 4.43
C ALA A 211 13.74 19.12 3.35
N GLY A 212 12.82 20.02 3.71
CA GLY A 212 12.29 21.04 2.81
C GLY A 212 13.35 22.08 2.45
N PRO A 213 13.23 22.76 1.31
CA PRO A 213 14.17 23.83 0.99
C PRO A 213 14.07 24.97 2.00
N ARG A 214 15.15 25.74 2.15
CA ARG A 214 15.14 26.97 2.95
C ARG A 214 14.28 28.02 2.25
N LEU A 215 13.16 28.38 2.87
CA LEU A 215 12.23 29.39 2.38
C LEU A 215 12.31 30.65 3.23
N THR A 216 12.17 31.81 2.59
CA THR A 216 12.15 33.11 3.29
C THR A 216 10.74 33.37 3.81
N ALA A 217 10.60 33.54 5.14
CA ALA A 217 9.34 33.89 5.78
C ALA A 217 9.48 35.21 6.55
N VAL A 218 8.45 36.05 6.49
CA VAL A 218 8.37 37.29 7.27
C VAL A 218 7.08 37.31 8.11
N PRO A 219 7.06 37.99 9.26
CA PRO A 219 5.83 38.26 9.98
C PRO A 219 4.79 38.94 9.08
N VAL A 220 3.50 38.64 9.25
CA VAL A 220 2.42 39.22 8.41
C VAL A 220 2.40 40.75 8.47
N SER A 221 2.80 41.36 9.59
CA SER A 221 2.95 42.80 9.74
C SER A 221 3.99 43.43 8.82
N GLU A 222 4.98 42.64 8.39
CA GLU A 222 6.09 43.06 7.52
C GLU A 222 5.91 42.58 6.08
N ALA A 223 4.81 41.87 5.78
CA ALA A 223 4.60 41.26 4.47
C ALA A 223 4.20 42.28 3.38
N VAL A 224 3.79 43.50 3.75
CA VAL A 224 3.33 44.53 2.80
C VAL A 224 4.45 44.92 1.84
N GLY A 225 4.14 44.93 0.54
CA GLY A 225 5.10 45.22 -0.53
C GLY A 225 5.86 43.98 -1.04
N HIS A 226 5.76 42.85 -0.35
CA HIS A 226 6.27 41.57 -0.84
C HIS A 226 5.21 40.78 -1.63
N LYS A 227 5.66 39.72 -2.32
CA LYS A 227 4.81 38.80 -3.06
C LYS A 227 4.72 37.44 -2.38
N THR A 228 3.56 36.79 -2.50
CA THR A 228 3.29 35.46 -1.93
C THR A 228 4.01 34.35 -2.70
N LEU A 229 4.61 33.39 -1.99
CA LEU A 229 5.31 32.26 -2.59
C LEU A 229 4.40 31.20 -3.23
N HIS A 230 3.20 31.01 -2.66
CA HIS A 230 2.27 29.94 -3.01
C HIS A 230 0.82 30.37 -2.83
N ASP A 231 -0.10 29.58 -3.38
CA ASP A 231 -1.54 29.77 -3.21
C ASP A 231 -1.92 29.55 -1.73
N MET A 232 -2.68 30.48 -1.15
CA MET A 232 -3.19 30.37 0.23
C MET A 232 -4.71 30.30 0.22
N THR A 233 -5.23 29.12 0.56
CA THR A 233 -6.67 28.86 0.67
C THR A 233 -7.25 29.36 1.99
N ARG A 234 -8.35 30.10 1.91
CA ARG A 234 -9.19 30.46 3.05
C ARG A 234 -10.30 29.43 3.20
N ILE A 235 -10.52 28.99 4.43
CA ILE A 235 -11.57 28.03 4.78
C ILE A 235 -12.50 28.70 5.77
N VAL A 236 -13.76 28.86 5.38
CA VAL A 236 -14.86 29.25 6.26
C VAL A 236 -15.78 28.05 6.40
N ALA A 237 -15.75 27.41 7.56
CA ALA A 237 -16.45 26.16 7.80
C ALA A 237 -17.95 26.29 7.48
N GLY A 238 -18.46 25.42 6.60
CA GLY A 238 -19.86 25.40 6.18
C GLY A 238 -20.24 26.43 5.09
N GLU A 239 -19.36 27.36 4.74
CA GLU A 239 -19.66 28.42 3.77
C GLU A 239 -18.81 28.34 2.51
N SER A 240 -17.48 28.37 2.65
CA SER A 240 -16.58 28.46 1.49
C SER A 240 -15.20 27.86 1.75
N LYS A 241 -14.61 27.33 0.67
CA LYS A 241 -13.22 26.88 0.61
C LYS A 241 -12.66 27.25 -0.76
N GLY A 242 -11.67 28.14 -0.79
CA GLY A 242 -11.05 28.58 -2.04
C GLY A 242 -9.77 29.37 -1.81
N VAL A 243 -8.99 29.51 -2.89
CA VAL A 243 -7.76 30.31 -2.90
C VAL A 243 -8.13 31.77 -2.67
N GLU A 244 -7.64 32.38 -1.59
CA GLU A 244 -7.82 33.81 -1.29
C GLU A 244 -6.65 34.62 -1.84
N PHE A 245 -5.44 34.05 -1.77
CA PHE A 245 -4.22 34.66 -2.31
C PHE A 245 -3.56 33.70 -3.27
N HIS A 246 -3.39 34.11 -4.53
CA HIS A 246 -2.62 33.36 -5.51
C HIS A 246 -1.12 33.56 -5.32
N LYS A 247 -0.30 32.62 -5.79
CA LYS A 247 1.15 32.80 -5.94
C LYS A 247 1.47 34.08 -6.73
N GLY A 248 2.45 34.85 -6.25
CA GLY A 248 2.89 36.10 -6.88
C GLY A 248 2.03 37.32 -6.54
N HIS A 249 0.98 37.17 -5.72
CA HIS A 249 0.14 38.29 -5.28
C HIS A 249 0.94 39.31 -4.48
N ALA A 250 0.90 40.58 -4.90
CA ALA A 250 1.55 41.68 -4.20
C ALA A 250 0.73 42.09 -2.96
N ILE A 251 1.29 41.87 -1.78
CA ILE A 251 0.62 42.04 -0.49
C ILE A 251 0.47 43.53 -0.19
N SER A 252 -0.76 43.96 0.00
CA SER A 252 -1.16 45.33 0.37
C SER A 252 -1.48 45.45 1.85
N GLY A 253 -1.59 46.68 2.37
CA GLY A 253 -2.00 46.91 3.77
C GLY A 253 -3.37 46.32 4.10
N GLY A 254 -4.29 46.24 3.13
CA GLY A 254 -5.61 45.63 3.30
C GLY A 254 -5.59 44.09 3.36
N ASP A 255 -4.50 43.45 2.91
CA ASP A 255 -4.33 42.00 2.95
C ASP A 255 -3.93 41.50 4.34
N VAL A 256 -3.26 42.33 5.14
CA VAL A 256 -2.73 41.98 6.48
C VAL A 256 -3.83 41.43 7.38
N CYS A 257 -4.96 42.14 7.50
CA CYS A 257 -6.09 41.69 8.32
C CYS A 257 -6.70 40.38 7.80
N ARG A 258 -6.73 40.17 6.47
CA ARG A 258 -7.24 38.92 5.87
C ARG A 258 -6.32 37.74 6.17
N LEU A 259 -5.00 37.92 6.01
CA LEU A 259 -4.00 36.91 6.33
C LEU A 259 -4.06 36.52 7.82
N GLN A 260 -4.21 37.50 8.72
CA GLN A 260 -4.41 37.27 10.15
C GLN A 260 -5.72 36.52 10.44
N ALA A 261 -6.82 36.88 9.77
CA ALA A 261 -8.10 36.18 9.91
C ALA A 261 -8.04 34.74 9.37
N MET A 262 -7.14 34.45 8.44
CA MET A 262 -6.80 33.09 7.99
C MET A 262 -5.89 32.33 8.97
N GLY A 263 -5.53 32.93 10.11
CA GLY A 263 -4.65 32.33 11.12
C GLY A 263 -3.17 32.32 10.74
N ARG A 264 -2.75 33.10 9.74
CA ARG A 264 -1.33 33.20 9.36
C ARG A 264 -0.60 34.13 10.32
N ALA A 265 0.50 33.65 10.89
CA ALA A 265 1.45 34.48 11.65
C ALA A 265 2.62 34.97 10.78
N HIS A 266 2.98 34.17 9.78
CA HIS A 266 4.07 34.43 8.84
C HIS A 266 3.60 34.19 7.40
N VAL A 267 4.22 34.89 6.45
CA VAL A 267 4.03 34.71 5.02
C VAL A 267 5.36 34.35 4.39
N TYR A 268 5.36 33.31 3.55
CA TYR A 268 6.51 32.93 2.75
C TYR A 268 6.55 33.77 1.48
N LEU A 269 7.72 34.33 1.19
CA LEU A 269 7.92 35.29 0.12
C LEU A 269 8.33 34.60 -1.19
N GLU A 270 7.86 35.16 -2.31
CA GLU A 270 8.26 34.72 -3.66
C GLU A 270 9.79 34.69 -3.79
N GLN A 271 10.30 33.54 -4.22
CA GLN A 271 11.72 33.29 -4.48
C GLN A 271 11.84 32.27 -5.62
N GLU A 272 13.02 32.18 -6.22
CA GLU A 272 13.31 31.16 -7.23
C GLU A 272 13.22 29.74 -6.65
N THR A 273 12.89 28.78 -7.52
CA THR A 273 12.85 27.36 -7.13
C THR A 273 14.25 26.93 -6.67
N PRO A 274 14.39 26.42 -5.45
CA PRO A 274 15.68 26.01 -4.91
C PRO A 274 16.31 24.86 -5.71
N ASP A 275 17.64 24.88 -5.87
CA ASP A 275 18.38 23.83 -6.56
C ASP A 275 18.10 22.45 -5.95
N GLY A 276 17.89 21.45 -6.81
CA GLY A 276 17.55 20.09 -6.39
C GLY A 276 16.09 19.89 -5.99
N PHE A 277 15.23 20.89 -6.18
CA PHE A 277 13.79 20.79 -5.97
C PHE A 277 12.98 21.14 -7.22
N ILE A 278 11.73 20.68 -7.25
CA ILE A 278 10.77 20.91 -8.31
C ILE A 278 9.50 21.44 -7.67
N HIS A 279 8.92 22.49 -8.24
CA HIS A 279 7.69 23.08 -7.72
C HIS A 279 6.52 22.09 -7.86
N GLU A 280 5.65 22.02 -6.85
CA GLU A 280 4.54 21.04 -6.76
C GLU A 280 3.68 20.97 -8.04
N ASN A 281 3.34 22.11 -8.62
CA ASN A 281 2.53 22.21 -9.82
C ASN A 281 3.25 21.65 -11.06
N GLU A 282 4.55 21.88 -11.17
CA GLU A 282 5.37 21.32 -12.26
C GLU A 282 5.47 19.79 -12.11
N ALA A 283 5.73 19.32 -10.88
CA ALA A 283 5.81 17.91 -10.58
C ALA A 283 4.49 17.19 -10.88
N ALA A 284 3.37 17.73 -10.39
CA ALA A 284 2.03 17.19 -10.61
C ALA A 284 1.71 17.07 -12.10
N LEU A 285 1.99 18.12 -12.89
CA LEU A 285 1.75 18.12 -14.34
C LEU A 285 2.60 17.08 -15.07
N ALA A 286 3.86 16.94 -14.69
CA ALA A 286 4.74 15.92 -15.25
C ALA A 286 4.25 14.50 -14.95
N PHE A 287 3.80 14.24 -13.72
CA PHE A 287 3.20 12.95 -13.36
C PHE A 287 1.90 12.69 -14.11
N ALA A 288 1.02 13.69 -14.23
CA ALA A 288 -0.26 13.52 -14.91
C ALA A 288 -0.10 13.11 -16.38
N ARG A 289 0.88 13.70 -17.08
CA ARG A 289 1.23 13.32 -18.46
C ARG A 289 1.66 11.87 -18.59
N LEU A 290 2.34 11.32 -17.58
CA LEU A 290 2.77 9.92 -17.58
C LEU A 290 1.66 8.97 -17.12
N MET A 291 0.74 9.42 -16.27
CA MET A 291 -0.36 8.61 -15.75
C MET A 291 -1.52 8.46 -16.73
N ALA A 292 -1.78 9.49 -17.55
CA ALA A 292 -2.92 9.52 -18.47
C ALA A 292 -2.64 8.71 -19.74
N GLY A 293 -3.43 7.64 -19.95
CA GLY A 293 -3.44 6.84 -21.16
C GLY A 293 -4.58 7.22 -22.11
N GLU A 294 -5.00 6.25 -22.91
CA GLU A 294 -6.08 6.43 -23.88
C GLU A 294 -7.39 6.87 -23.21
N ASN A 295 -8.05 7.85 -23.83
CA ASN A 295 -9.34 8.41 -23.42
C ASN A 295 -9.36 9.06 -22.02
N ILE A 296 -8.18 9.51 -21.55
CA ILE A 296 -8.04 10.28 -20.31
C ILE A 296 -7.63 11.72 -20.65
N THR A 297 -8.24 12.68 -19.96
CA THR A 297 -7.78 14.07 -19.92
C THR A 297 -7.58 14.49 -18.46
N PHE A 298 -6.88 15.59 -18.22
CA PHE A 298 -6.58 16.09 -16.89
C PHE A 298 -6.46 17.61 -16.87
N ASP A 299 -6.51 18.20 -15.67
CA ASP A 299 -6.38 19.64 -15.49
C ASP A 299 -4.97 20.12 -15.91
N GLU A 300 -4.87 20.98 -16.94
CA GLU A 300 -3.57 21.48 -17.45
C GLU A 300 -2.90 22.50 -16.51
N THR A 301 -3.69 23.13 -15.64
CA THR A 301 -3.21 24.13 -14.68
C THR A 301 -3.42 23.60 -13.26
N PRO A 302 -2.41 22.92 -12.69
CA PRO A 302 -2.48 22.46 -11.30
C PRO A 302 -2.46 23.63 -10.32
N HIS A 303 -3.18 23.44 -9.21
CA HIS A 303 -3.20 24.35 -8.07
C HIS A 303 -2.93 23.54 -6.79
N GLU A 304 -2.05 24.04 -5.93
CA GLU A 304 -1.63 23.36 -4.70
C GLU A 304 -1.11 21.92 -4.94
N GLY A 305 -0.43 21.72 -6.08
CA GLY A 305 0.09 20.43 -6.52
C GLY A 305 -0.98 19.43 -6.96
N LYS A 306 -2.26 19.80 -7.03
CA LYS A 306 -3.38 18.90 -7.33
C LYS A 306 -3.71 18.85 -8.82
N ILE A 307 -3.97 17.65 -9.34
CA ILE A 307 -4.55 17.39 -10.67
C ILE A 307 -5.67 16.37 -10.56
N ASN A 308 -6.78 16.60 -11.26
CA ASN A 308 -7.84 15.60 -11.45
C ASN A 308 -7.83 15.07 -12.88
N PHE A 309 -8.18 13.79 -13.02
CA PHE A 309 -8.31 13.09 -14.30
C PHE A 309 -9.78 12.85 -14.60
N ARG A 310 -10.16 13.05 -15.87
CA ARG A 310 -11.51 12.87 -16.39
C ARG A 310 -11.49 11.95 -17.60
N SER A 311 -12.59 11.25 -17.81
CA SER A 311 -12.78 10.46 -19.03
C SER A 311 -13.16 11.36 -20.21
N THR A 312 -12.60 11.12 -21.38
CA THR A 312 -13.05 11.79 -22.63
C THR A 312 -14.16 11.01 -23.35
N ALA A 313 -14.38 9.74 -22.97
CA ALA A 313 -15.39 8.86 -23.55
C ALA A 313 -16.19 8.12 -22.47
N THR A 314 -17.42 7.68 -22.77
CA THR A 314 -18.11 6.76 -21.86
C THR A 314 -17.51 5.36 -22.03
N GLY A 315 -17.01 4.78 -20.94
CA GLY A 315 -16.26 3.52 -21.01
C GLY A 315 -15.87 2.93 -19.67
N VAL A 316 -15.19 1.79 -19.72
CA VAL A 316 -14.69 1.06 -18.55
C VAL A 316 -13.31 1.56 -18.18
N LEU A 317 -13.11 1.93 -16.92
CA LEU A 317 -11.79 2.29 -16.38
C LEU A 317 -10.90 1.05 -16.33
N LEU A 318 -9.71 1.14 -16.92
CA LEU A 318 -8.64 0.15 -16.79
C LEU A 318 -7.50 0.77 -15.96
N LEU A 319 -7.07 0.05 -14.92
CA LEU A 319 -6.13 0.53 -13.92
C LEU A 319 -4.90 -0.39 -13.76
N GLU A 320 -3.71 0.20 -13.85
CA GLU A 320 -2.45 -0.47 -13.48
C GLU A 320 -2.24 -0.42 -11.95
N ARG A 321 -2.93 -1.32 -11.23
CA ARG A 321 -2.99 -1.31 -9.75
C ARG A 321 -1.62 -1.38 -9.07
N GLU A 322 -0.77 -2.31 -9.47
CA GLU A 322 0.54 -2.52 -8.83
C GLU A 322 1.44 -1.29 -8.97
N ARG A 323 1.34 -0.57 -10.10
CA ARG A 323 2.11 0.64 -10.34
C ARG A 323 1.52 1.86 -9.65
N LEU A 324 0.18 1.94 -9.53
CA LEU A 324 -0.47 2.96 -8.70
C LEU A 324 -0.04 2.80 -7.23
N GLU A 325 0.02 1.57 -6.72
CA GLU A 325 0.53 1.27 -5.37
C GLU A 325 2.01 1.66 -5.24
N ALA A 326 2.86 1.24 -6.18
CA ALA A 326 4.28 1.60 -6.20
C ALA A 326 4.51 3.12 -6.22
N PHE A 327 3.69 3.87 -6.96
CA PHE A 327 3.77 5.32 -7.00
C PHE A 327 3.46 5.94 -5.63
N ASN A 328 2.41 5.46 -4.95
CA ASN A 328 2.02 5.94 -3.61
C ASN A 328 2.99 5.52 -2.49
N MET A 329 3.91 4.58 -2.75
CA MET A 329 4.97 4.22 -1.81
C MET A 329 6.20 5.14 -1.93
N VAL A 330 6.30 5.95 -2.98
CA VAL A 330 7.34 6.98 -3.09
C VAL A 330 6.97 8.12 -2.14
N PRO A 331 7.92 8.66 -1.34
CA PRO A 331 7.63 9.78 -0.46
C PRO A 331 7.12 11.01 -1.21
N ASP A 332 6.31 11.83 -0.52
CA ASP A 332 5.87 13.16 -0.96
C ASP A 332 4.97 13.20 -2.20
N VAL A 333 4.51 12.05 -2.70
CA VAL A 333 3.57 11.96 -3.82
C VAL A 333 2.34 11.14 -3.44
N MET A 334 1.22 11.39 -4.10
CA MET A 334 0.03 10.54 -3.98
C MET A 334 -0.80 10.53 -5.26
N ALA A 335 -1.50 9.43 -5.48
CA ALA A 335 -2.52 9.30 -6.52
C ALA A 335 -3.62 8.34 -6.06
N ALA A 336 -4.87 8.69 -6.32
CA ALA A 336 -6.03 7.87 -6.00
C ALA A 336 -6.99 7.82 -7.18
N SER A 337 -7.65 6.68 -7.37
CA SER A 337 -8.61 6.46 -8.46
C SER A 337 -9.91 5.82 -7.97
N ARG A 338 -10.92 5.83 -8.83
CA ARG A 338 -12.07 4.91 -8.74
C ARG A 338 -11.57 3.48 -8.94
N HIS A 339 -12.39 2.52 -8.52
CA HIS A 339 -12.09 1.09 -8.67
C HIS A 339 -11.93 0.71 -10.14
N ASP A 340 -11.04 -0.24 -10.38
CA ASP A 340 -10.82 -0.84 -11.70
C ASP A 340 -12.10 -1.48 -12.26
N GLY A 341 -12.26 -1.39 -13.57
CA GLY A 341 -13.35 -2.04 -14.30
C GLY A 341 -14.73 -1.43 -14.09
N VAL A 342 -14.85 -0.26 -13.46
CA VAL A 342 -16.14 0.46 -13.34
C VAL A 342 -16.45 1.28 -14.59
N LEU A 343 -17.74 1.46 -14.88
CA LEU A 343 -18.21 2.37 -15.92
C LEU A 343 -18.02 3.85 -15.48
N VAL A 344 -17.45 4.65 -16.37
CA VAL A 344 -17.25 6.09 -16.23
C VAL A 344 -17.87 6.77 -17.45
N GLU A 345 -18.74 7.75 -17.22
CA GLU A 345 -19.32 8.58 -18.28
C GLU A 345 -18.30 9.61 -18.78
N ALA A 346 -18.42 10.01 -20.05
CA ALA A 346 -17.63 11.10 -20.61
C ALA A 346 -17.73 12.38 -19.75
N GLY A 347 -16.59 13.05 -19.54
CA GLY A 347 -16.45 14.26 -18.73
C GLY A 347 -16.41 14.04 -17.21
N LYS A 348 -16.70 12.83 -16.70
CA LYS A 348 -16.66 12.55 -15.26
C LYS A 348 -15.24 12.28 -14.76
N GLU A 349 -15.00 12.68 -13.51
CA GLU A 349 -13.74 12.41 -12.80
C GLU A 349 -13.59 10.93 -12.47
N LEU A 350 -12.34 10.44 -12.56
CA LEU A 350 -11.98 9.05 -12.28
C LEU A 350 -10.77 8.91 -11.36
N ALA A 351 -9.89 9.90 -11.28
CA ALA A 351 -8.72 9.87 -10.42
C ALA A 351 -8.25 11.29 -10.06
N GLY A 352 -7.36 11.38 -9.09
CA GLY A 352 -6.61 12.59 -8.78
C GLY A 352 -5.20 12.25 -8.27
N ALA A 353 -4.26 13.14 -8.55
CA ALA A 353 -2.87 13.03 -8.09
C ALA A 353 -2.40 14.33 -7.45
N ARG A 354 -1.41 14.22 -6.56
CA ARG A 354 -0.84 15.36 -5.87
C ARG A 354 0.66 15.20 -5.61
N ALA A 355 1.44 16.23 -5.93
CA ALA A 355 2.73 16.45 -5.27
C ALA A 355 2.46 17.15 -3.93
N ILE A 356 2.80 16.50 -2.82
CA ILE A 356 2.32 16.87 -1.49
C ILE A 356 3.00 18.13 -0.94
N PRO A 357 4.35 18.24 -0.93
CA PRO A 357 5.02 19.46 -0.49
C PRO A 357 5.09 20.48 -1.63
N LEU A 358 5.15 21.77 -1.26
CA LEU A 358 5.32 22.89 -2.20
C LEU A 358 6.52 22.70 -3.14
N TYR A 359 7.58 22.08 -2.63
CA TYR A 359 8.78 21.73 -3.37
C TYR A 359 9.09 20.25 -3.16
N LEU A 360 8.96 19.47 -4.22
CA LEU A 360 9.30 18.05 -4.25
C LEU A 360 10.80 17.91 -4.52
N SER A 361 11.49 17.02 -3.79
CA SER A 361 12.90 16.76 -4.06
C SER A 361 13.08 16.16 -5.47
N ALA A 362 14.14 16.56 -6.17
CA ALA A 362 14.47 16.01 -7.49
C ALA A 362 14.72 14.50 -7.44
N GLU A 363 15.16 13.98 -6.30
CA GLU A 363 15.29 12.54 -6.06
C GLU A 363 13.92 11.83 -6.04
N ASN A 364 12.98 12.27 -5.21
CA ASN A 364 11.65 11.67 -5.12
C ASN A 364 10.89 11.83 -6.44
N PHE A 365 11.05 12.97 -7.11
CA PHE A 365 10.52 13.17 -8.46
C PHE A 365 11.02 12.13 -9.46
N ARG A 366 12.33 11.87 -9.53
CA ARG A 366 12.89 10.86 -10.44
C ARG A 366 12.44 9.44 -10.07
N LYS A 367 12.35 9.11 -8.77
CA LYS A 367 11.80 7.82 -8.31
C LYS A 367 10.36 7.63 -8.78
N ALA A 368 9.52 8.64 -8.58
CA ALA A 368 8.13 8.64 -9.03
C ALA A 368 8.02 8.52 -10.56
N GLN A 369 8.86 9.24 -11.32
CA GLN A 369 8.91 9.11 -12.79
C GLN A 369 9.33 7.71 -13.24
N ALA A 370 10.29 7.07 -12.57
CA ALA A 370 10.74 5.72 -12.90
C ALA A 370 9.62 4.67 -12.72
N VAL A 371 8.77 4.81 -11.69
CA VAL A 371 7.57 3.97 -11.55
C VAL A 371 6.59 4.21 -12.70
N LEU A 372 6.48 5.45 -13.17
CA LEU A 372 5.56 5.86 -14.23
C LEU A 372 6.06 5.59 -15.66
N SER A 373 7.35 5.30 -15.88
CA SER A 373 7.94 5.22 -17.23
C SER A 373 7.52 3.99 -18.05
N ALA A 374 6.97 2.95 -17.41
CA ALA A 374 6.55 1.72 -18.10
C ALA A 374 5.22 1.86 -18.89
N GLY A 375 4.49 2.96 -18.74
CA GLY A 375 3.23 3.21 -19.43
C GLY A 375 2.23 4.01 -18.58
N PRO A 376 1.01 4.28 -19.09
CA PRO A 376 -0.01 4.97 -18.32
C PRO A 376 -0.51 4.16 -17.11
N LEU A 377 -1.10 4.84 -16.12
CA LEU A 377 -1.79 4.19 -15.00
C LEU A 377 -3.29 4.05 -15.26
N PHE A 378 -3.87 5.01 -15.98
CA PHE A 378 -5.30 5.09 -16.22
C PHE A 378 -5.57 5.06 -17.72
N SER A 379 -6.53 4.26 -18.14
CA SER A 379 -7.10 4.36 -19.48
C SER A 379 -8.59 4.04 -19.43
N ILE A 380 -9.35 4.49 -20.43
CA ILE A 380 -10.76 4.17 -20.57
C ILE A 380 -10.93 3.35 -21.84
N ALA A 381 -11.47 2.14 -21.70
CA ALA A 381 -11.94 1.32 -22.82
C ALA A 381 -13.37 1.75 -23.17
N PRO A 382 -13.61 2.45 -24.31
CA PRO A 382 -14.93 2.97 -24.63
C PRO A 382 -15.94 1.84 -24.85
N VAL A 383 -17.14 1.97 -24.29
CA VAL A 383 -18.22 1.04 -24.60
C VAL A 383 -18.66 1.25 -26.04
N LYS A 384 -18.83 0.16 -26.78
CA LYS A 384 -19.30 0.18 -28.17
C LYS A 384 -20.72 -0.37 -28.22
N PRO A 385 -21.67 0.37 -28.83
CA PRO A 385 -22.98 -0.18 -29.15
C PRO A 385 -22.90 -1.52 -29.88
N MET A 386 -23.68 -2.50 -29.45
CA MET A 386 -23.79 -3.80 -30.10
C MET A 386 -25.24 -4.13 -30.41
N ARG A 387 -25.45 -4.91 -31.46
CA ARG A 387 -26.73 -5.54 -31.77
C ARG A 387 -26.91 -6.78 -30.90
N VAL A 388 -27.96 -6.79 -30.08
CA VAL A 388 -28.19 -7.82 -29.06
C VAL A 388 -29.32 -8.76 -29.50
N GLY A 389 -29.06 -10.06 -29.52
CA GLY A 389 -30.10 -11.09 -29.60
C GLY A 389 -30.43 -11.58 -28.20
N VAL A 390 -31.71 -11.66 -27.84
CA VAL A 390 -32.14 -12.20 -26.55
C VAL A 390 -32.71 -13.60 -26.75
N LEU A 391 -32.13 -14.58 -26.07
CA LEU A 391 -32.59 -15.95 -26.04
C LEU A 391 -33.22 -16.22 -24.67
N VAL A 392 -34.52 -16.48 -24.65
CA VAL A 392 -35.22 -16.88 -23.42
C VAL A 392 -35.42 -18.40 -23.47
N THR A 393 -34.83 -19.11 -22.51
CA THR A 393 -35.02 -20.56 -22.36
C THR A 393 -36.01 -20.84 -21.23
N GLY A 394 -36.76 -21.92 -21.33
CA GLY A 394 -37.76 -22.31 -20.34
C GLY A 394 -39.02 -22.84 -21.00
N THR A 395 -39.31 -24.11 -20.75
CA THR A 395 -40.49 -24.80 -21.31
C THR A 395 -41.80 -24.14 -20.85
N GLU A 396 -41.85 -23.66 -19.62
CA GLU A 396 -42.97 -22.94 -19.03
C GLU A 396 -43.27 -21.59 -19.71
N VAL A 397 -42.23 -20.86 -20.13
CA VAL A 397 -42.38 -19.59 -20.85
C VAL A 397 -42.80 -19.89 -22.29
N PHE A 398 -42.18 -20.89 -22.92
CA PHE A 398 -42.51 -21.29 -24.30
C PHE A 398 -43.96 -21.77 -24.45
N GLN A 399 -44.49 -22.49 -23.48
CA GLN A 399 -45.88 -22.94 -23.46
C GLN A 399 -46.89 -21.85 -23.03
N GLY A 400 -46.40 -20.68 -22.61
CA GLY A 400 -47.24 -19.58 -22.13
C GLY A 400 -47.86 -19.82 -20.76
N LEU A 401 -47.29 -20.73 -19.95
CA LEU A 401 -47.71 -20.93 -18.55
C LEU A 401 -47.34 -19.72 -17.69
N ILE A 402 -46.25 -19.04 -18.04
CA ILE A 402 -45.84 -17.75 -17.46
C ILE A 402 -45.41 -16.79 -18.57
N GLU A 403 -45.48 -15.49 -18.29
CA GLU A 403 -44.99 -14.43 -19.18
C GLU A 403 -43.48 -14.22 -19.01
N ASP A 404 -42.79 -13.91 -20.12
CA ASP A 404 -41.38 -13.48 -20.07
C ASP A 404 -41.24 -12.11 -19.40
N LYS A 405 -40.34 -12.04 -18.43
CA LYS A 405 -39.94 -10.79 -17.77
C LYS A 405 -38.47 -10.46 -17.98
N PHE A 406 -37.68 -11.33 -18.62
CA PHE A 406 -36.26 -11.12 -18.85
C PHE A 406 -35.98 -10.22 -20.04
N ALA A 407 -36.66 -10.40 -21.18
CA ALA A 407 -36.35 -9.61 -22.37
C ALA A 407 -36.55 -8.10 -22.13
N PRO A 408 -37.59 -7.62 -21.40
CA PRO A 408 -37.70 -6.22 -21.04
C PRO A 408 -36.54 -5.72 -20.15
N VAL A 409 -36.09 -6.53 -19.18
CA VAL A 409 -34.99 -6.18 -18.28
C VAL A 409 -33.66 -6.10 -19.03
N VAL A 410 -33.38 -7.08 -19.89
CA VAL A 410 -32.16 -7.08 -20.71
C VAL A 410 -32.17 -5.90 -21.67
N ARG A 411 -33.30 -5.65 -22.35
CA ARG A 411 -33.49 -4.54 -23.28
C ARG A 411 -33.15 -3.20 -22.63
N ASP A 412 -33.77 -2.88 -21.51
CA ASP A 412 -33.54 -1.63 -20.77
C ASP A 412 -32.05 -1.47 -20.37
N LYS A 413 -31.41 -2.54 -19.91
CA LYS A 413 -29.99 -2.50 -19.53
C LYS A 413 -29.03 -2.29 -20.70
N VAL A 414 -29.27 -2.94 -21.84
CA VAL A 414 -28.39 -2.79 -23.02
C VAL A 414 -28.62 -1.45 -23.73
N GLU A 415 -29.86 -0.98 -23.80
CA GLU A 415 -30.22 0.32 -24.41
C GLU A 415 -29.63 1.50 -23.61
N ARG A 416 -29.57 1.39 -22.27
CA ARG A 416 -28.87 2.37 -21.43
C ARG A 416 -27.37 2.50 -21.71
N LEU A 417 -26.76 1.50 -22.37
CA LEU A 417 -25.36 1.50 -22.80
C LEU A 417 -25.22 1.76 -24.31
N GLY A 418 -26.29 2.18 -24.98
CA GLY A 418 -26.32 2.53 -26.40
C GLY A 418 -26.48 1.35 -27.36
N SER A 419 -26.62 0.12 -26.85
CA SER A 419 -26.86 -1.09 -27.66
C SER A 419 -28.34 -1.24 -28.03
N SER A 420 -28.66 -2.10 -29.00
CA SER A 420 -30.05 -2.31 -29.46
C SER A 420 -30.40 -3.78 -29.53
N VAL A 421 -31.58 -4.18 -29.06
CA VAL A 421 -32.05 -5.57 -29.22
C VAL A 421 -32.66 -5.77 -30.61
N VAL A 422 -32.03 -6.62 -31.42
CA VAL A 422 -32.43 -6.89 -32.82
C VAL A 422 -33.43 -8.04 -32.97
N ALA A 423 -33.41 -8.99 -32.04
CA ALA A 423 -34.31 -10.13 -32.04
C ALA A 423 -34.47 -10.69 -30.63
N VAL A 424 -35.65 -11.23 -30.35
CA VAL A 424 -35.96 -12.01 -29.14
C VAL A 424 -36.56 -13.31 -29.61
N ASP A 425 -36.10 -14.43 -29.05
CA ASP A 425 -36.65 -15.75 -29.34
C ASP A 425 -36.82 -16.52 -28.03
N ILE A 426 -37.98 -17.18 -27.89
CA ILE A 426 -38.33 -17.99 -26.72
C ILE A 426 -38.35 -19.45 -27.16
N VAL A 427 -37.59 -20.30 -26.47
CA VAL A 427 -37.47 -21.72 -26.79
C VAL A 427 -37.65 -22.59 -25.55
N PRO A 428 -38.18 -23.83 -25.68
CA PRO A 428 -38.24 -24.75 -24.56
C PRO A 428 -36.84 -25.26 -24.21
N ASP A 429 -36.74 -26.00 -23.10
CA ASP A 429 -35.50 -26.63 -22.63
C ASP A 429 -35.11 -27.83 -23.51
N ASP A 430 -34.71 -27.54 -24.74
CA ASP A 430 -34.29 -28.49 -25.75
C ASP A 430 -33.02 -27.97 -26.44
N ALA A 431 -31.92 -28.70 -26.28
CA ALA A 431 -30.60 -28.28 -26.75
C ALA A 431 -30.54 -27.98 -28.25
N GLU A 432 -31.28 -28.75 -29.07
CA GLU A 432 -31.32 -28.58 -30.52
C GLU A 432 -32.13 -27.34 -30.93
N ARG A 433 -33.24 -27.05 -30.24
CA ARG A 433 -34.01 -25.81 -30.43
C ARG A 433 -33.22 -24.58 -30.01
N ILE A 434 -32.51 -24.66 -28.88
CA ILE A 434 -31.59 -23.62 -28.43
C ILE A 434 -30.52 -23.35 -29.51
N ALA A 435 -29.86 -24.39 -30.02
CA ALA A 435 -28.83 -24.22 -31.05
C ALA A 435 -29.37 -23.59 -32.35
N ARG A 436 -30.56 -24.00 -32.80
CA ARG A 436 -31.22 -23.39 -33.96
C ARG A 436 -31.60 -21.92 -33.72
N SER A 437 -32.06 -21.60 -32.51
CA SER A 437 -32.41 -20.22 -32.15
C SER A 437 -31.18 -19.32 -32.11
N VAL A 438 -30.06 -19.81 -31.58
CA VAL A 438 -28.76 -19.13 -31.65
C VAL A 438 -28.41 -18.80 -33.10
N ALA A 439 -28.49 -19.77 -34.02
CA ALA A 439 -28.23 -19.53 -35.44
C ALA A 439 -29.17 -18.47 -36.06
N LYS A 440 -30.45 -18.48 -35.68
CA LYS A 440 -31.45 -17.47 -36.09
C LYS A 440 -31.08 -16.07 -35.58
N LEU A 441 -30.67 -15.94 -34.32
CA LEU A 441 -30.24 -14.66 -33.73
C LEU A 441 -28.97 -14.12 -34.41
N LEU A 442 -27.99 -14.99 -34.68
CA LEU A 442 -26.79 -14.62 -35.45
C LEU A 442 -27.14 -14.17 -36.87
N ALA A 443 -28.06 -14.86 -37.54
CA ALA A 443 -28.53 -14.49 -38.88
C ALA A 443 -29.30 -13.14 -38.89
N ALA A 444 -29.95 -12.78 -37.78
CA ALA A 444 -30.55 -11.46 -37.56
C ALA A 444 -29.50 -10.37 -37.28
N GLY A 445 -28.21 -10.70 -37.27
CA GLY A 445 -27.10 -9.77 -37.08
C GLY A 445 -26.75 -9.50 -35.62
N ALA A 446 -27.10 -10.39 -34.69
CA ALA A 446 -26.68 -10.27 -33.30
C ALA A 446 -25.16 -10.41 -33.16
N GLU A 447 -24.54 -9.44 -32.49
CA GLU A 447 -23.12 -9.41 -32.13
C GLU A 447 -22.89 -9.83 -30.68
N LEU A 448 -23.94 -9.71 -29.85
CA LEU A 448 -24.01 -10.21 -28.49
C LEU A 448 -25.32 -11.01 -28.34
N ILE A 449 -25.23 -12.25 -27.89
CA ILE A 449 -26.39 -13.04 -27.49
C ILE A 449 -26.48 -13.05 -25.97
N VAL A 450 -27.62 -12.60 -25.45
CA VAL A 450 -27.93 -12.67 -24.02
C VAL A 450 -28.94 -13.79 -23.82
N THR A 451 -28.51 -14.88 -23.19
CA THR A 451 -29.40 -15.96 -22.78
C THR A 451 -29.89 -15.75 -21.36
N THR A 452 -31.18 -15.97 -21.14
CA THR A 452 -31.84 -15.76 -19.84
C THR A 452 -32.70 -16.96 -19.48
N ALA A 453 -32.81 -17.22 -18.17
CA ALA A 453 -33.29 -18.51 -17.65
C ALA A 453 -32.41 -19.68 -18.13
N GLY A 454 -32.57 -20.85 -17.51
CA GLY A 454 -31.73 -22.01 -17.82
C GLY A 454 -30.21 -21.78 -17.62
N LEU A 455 -29.79 -21.34 -16.42
CA LEU A 455 -28.36 -21.41 -16.03
C LEU A 455 -28.16 -22.07 -14.66
N SER A 456 -29.15 -22.80 -14.19
CA SER A 456 -29.19 -23.45 -12.88
C SER A 456 -28.33 -24.71 -12.83
N VAL A 457 -28.33 -25.34 -11.66
CA VAL A 457 -27.80 -26.69 -11.43
C VAL A 457 -28.80 -27.79 -11.80
N ASP A 458 -30.00 -27.41 -12.25
CA ASP A 458 -31.07 -28.33 -12.61
C ASP A 458 -30.63 -29.24 -13.77
N PRO A 459 -30.73 -30.58 -13.65
CA PRO A 459 -30.43 -31.49 -14.76
C PRO A 459 -31.27 -31.26 -16.02
N ASP A 460 -32.48 -30.74 -15.88
CA ASP A 460 -33.37 -30.43 -17.01
C ASP A 460 -32.95 -29.14 -17.73
N ASP A 461 -32.02 -28.37 -17.15
CA ASP A 461 -31.46 -27.18 -17.76
C ASP A 461 -30.39 -27.53 -18.80
N VAL A 462 -30.86 -27.65 -20.04
CA VAL A 462 -30.03 -27.98 -21.21
C VAL A 462 -29.50 -26.75 -21.94
N THR A 463 -29.60 -25.53 -21.39
CA THR A 463 -29.17 -24.29 -22.06
C THR A 463 -27.69 -24.31 -22.41
N ARG A 464 -26.83 -24.67 -21.44
CA ARG A 464 -25.38 -24.80 -21.69
C ARG A 464 -25.08 -25.83 -22.76
N LYS A 465 -25.78 -26.97 -22.74
CA LYS A 465 -25.65 -28.00 -23.77
C LYS A 465 -26.06 -27.47 -25.14
N GLY A 466 -27.17 -26.75 -25.24
CA GLY A 466 -27.63 -26.15 -26.49
C GLY A 466 -26.66 -25.08 -27.03
N LEU A 467 -26.07 -24.25 -26.17
CA LEU A 467 -25.04 -23.30 -26.57
C LEU A 467 -23.77 -24.01 -27.07
N LEU A 468 -23.33 -25.08 -26.40
CA LEU A 468 -22.19 -25.89 -26.85
C LEU A 468 -22.49 -26.56 -28.21
N THR A 469 -23.70 -27.09 -28.39
CA THR A 469 -24.17 -27.61 -29.69
C THR A 469 -24.16 -26.53 -30.77
N ALA A 470 -24.46 -25.28 -30.42
CA ALA A 470 -24.37 -24.13 -31.32
C ALA A 470 -22.94 -23.71 -31.66
N GLY A 471 -21.92 -24.35 -31.07
CA GLY A 471 -20.51 -24.05 -31.29
C GLY A 471 -19.90 -23.03 -30.32
N LEU A 472 -20.43 -22.92 -29.09
CA LEU A 472 -19.87 -22.02 -28.07
C LEU A 472 -18.44 -22.43 -27.69
N THR A 473 -17.51 -21.48 -27.75
CA THR A 473 -16.13 -21.62 -27.32
C THR A 473 -15.79 -20.66 -26.16
N ASP A 474 -14.63 -20.86 -25.54
CA ASP A 474 -14.09 -20.01 -24.46
C ASP A 474 -15.08 -19.80 -23.29
N MET A 475 -15.87 -20.83 -23.00
CA MET A 475 -16.95 -20.74 -22.02
C MET A 475 -16.40 -20.56 -20.59
N LEU A 476 -16.72 -19.43 -19.98
CA LEU A 476 -16.56 -19.17 -18.56
C LEU A 476 -17.92 -19.26 -17.88
N TYR A 477 -18.16 -20.36 -17.17
CA TYR A 477 -19.36 -20.53 -16.36
C TYR A 477 -19.03 -20.33 -14.88
N GLY A 478 -19.81 -19.52 -14.19
CA GLY A 478 -19.64 -19.20 -12.78
C GLY A 478 -18.77 -17.96 -12.54
N ALA A 479 -19.25 -17.04 -11.71
CA ALA A 479 -18.50 -15.89 -11.20
C ALA A 479 -18.76 -15.71 -9.70
N PRO A 480 -17.77 -15.27 -8.90
CA PRO A 480 -17.94 -15.00 -7.47
C PRO A 480 -18.67 -13.66 -7.23
N LEU A 481 -19.86 -13.52 -7.84
CA LEU A 481 -20.72 -12.34 -7.77
C LEU A 481 -22.10 -12.75 -7.25
N LEU A 482 -22.56 -12.11 -6.18
CA LEU A 482 -23.82 -12.41 -5.51
C LEU A 482 -24.62 -11.10 -5.40
N PRO A 483 -25.69 -10.90 -6.18
CA PRO A 483 -26.39 -11.85 -7.07
C PRO A 483 -25.74 -12.00 -8.46
N GLY A 484 -25.82 -13.22 -9.02
CA GLY A 484 -25.33 -13.51 -10.38
C GLY A 484 -24.31 -14.65 -10.50
N ALA A 485 -24.22 -15.53 -9.50
CA ALA A 485 -23.15 -16.52 -9.41
C ALA A 485 -23.05 -17.46 -10.62
N MET A 486 -24.17 -17.80 -11.25
CA MET A 486 -24.25 -18.73 -12.38
C MET A 486 -24.17 -18.04 -13.75
N THR A 487 -23.55 -16.86 -13.82
CA THR A 487 -23.37 -16.17 -15.09
C THR A 487 -22.48 -16.99 -16.03
N LEU A 488 -22.72 -16.86 -17.33
CA LEU A 488 -21.96 -17.52 -18.38
C LEU A 488 -21.38 -16.46 -19.31
N LEU A 489 -20.14 -16.61 -19.73
CA LEU A 489 -19.53 -15.84 -20.81
C LEU A 489 -18.98 -16.84 -21.84
N GLY A 490 -18.95 -16.46 -23.11
CA GLY A 490 -18.30 -17.24 -24.15
C GLY A 490 -18.43 -16.58 -25.51
N ARG A 491 -18.02 -17.31 -26.55
CA ARG A 491 -18.00 -16.80 -27.93
C ARG A 491 -18.62 -17.80 -28.89
N LEU A 492 -19.28 -17.30 -29.92
CA LEU A 492 -19.79 -18.09 -31.03
C LEU A 492 -19.16 -17.58 -32.32
N ALA A 493 -18.74 -18.49 -33.19
CA ALA A 493 -18.34 -18.11 -34.54
C ALA A 493 -19.55 -17.58 -35.32
N CYS A 494 -19.36 -16.50 -36.06
CA CYS A 494 -20.38 -15.97 -36.96
C CYS A 494 -19.72 -15.44 -38.25
N PRO A 495 -20.49 -15.20 -39.33
CA PRO A 495 -19.92 -14.70 -40.59
C PRO A 495 -19.15 -13.38 -40.45
N ALA A 496 -19.46 -12.59 -39.42
CA ALA A 496 -18.80 -11.33 -39.09
C ALA A 496 -17.59 -11.49 -38.14
N GLY A 497 -17.15 -12.72 -37.84
CA GLY A 497 -16.07 -13.03 -36.91
C GLY A 497 -16.57 -13.85 -35.72
N SER A 498 -16.72 -13.22 -34.57
CA SER A 498 -17.22 -13.87 -33.35
C SER A 498 -18.26 -13.02 -32.63
N ALA A 499 -19.41 -13.60 -32.30
CA ALA A 499 -20.39 -12.99 -31.41
C ALA A 499 -20.08 -13.34 -29.95
N GLN A 500 -20.32 -12.40 -29.03
CA GLN A 500 -20.23 -12.64 -27.60
C GLN A 500 -21.49 -13.35 -27.10
N VAL A 501 -21.37 -14.16 -26.05
CA VAL A 501 -22.50 -14.79 -25.37
C VAL A 501 -22.44 -14.45 -23.88
N MET A 502 -23.56 -13.99 -23.33
CA MET A 502 -23.73 -13.75 -21.90
C MET A 502 -24.95 -14.50 -21.37
N GLY A 503 -24.74 -15.33 -20.35
CA GLY A 503 -25.81 -15.95 -19.58
C GLY A 503 -26.14 -15.13 -18.35
N VAL A 504 -27.42 -14.74 -18.23
CA VAL A 504 -27.96 -13.95 -17.13
C VAL A 504 -28.82 -14.83 -16.22
N PRO A 505 -28.39 -15.07 -14.96
CA PRO A 505 -29.15 -15.90 -14.03
C PRO A 505 -30.48 -15.24 -13.62
N ALA A 506 -31.41 -16.08 -13.13
CA ALA A 506 -32.76 -15.64 -12.79
C ALA A 506 -32.86 -14.54 -11.71
N CYS A 507 -31.80 -14.37 -10.91
CA CYS A 507 -31.68 -13.28 -9.95
C CYS A 507 -31.87 -11.87 -10.57
N ALA A 508 -31.66 -11.71 -11.89
CA ALA A 508 -31.89 -10.45 -12.59
C ALA A 508 -33.34 -9.96 -12.56
N LEU A 509 -34.32 -10.84 -12.31
CA LEU A 509 -35.71 -10.44 -12.11
C LEU A 509 -35.98 -9.84 -10.72
N PHE A 510 -35.14 -10.17 -9.74
CA PHE A 510 -35.36 -9.81 -8.33
C PHE A 510 -34.43 -8.69 -7.86
N HIS A 511 -33.28 -8.51 -8.54
CA HIS A 511 -32.27 -7.53 -8.17
C HIS A 511 -32.03 -6.53 -9.30
N LYS A 512 -32.03 -5.24 -8.94
CA LYS A 512 -31.72 -4.15 -9.89
C LYS A 512 -30.32 -4.28 -10.48
N ALA A 513 -29.33 -4.62 -9.65
CA ALA A 513 -27.94 -4.83 -10.04
C ALA A 513 -27.52 -6.28 -9.77
N THR A 514 -26.87 -6.91 -10.75
CA THR A 514 -26.33 -8.28 -10.69
C THR A 514 -24.96 -8.35 -11.36
N SER A 515 -24.41 -9.57 -11.49
CA SER A 515 -23.24 -9.82 -12.34
C SER A 515 -23.37 -9.25 -13.76
N PHE A 516 -24.59 -9.16 -14.30
CA PHE A 516 -24.81 -8.62 -15.64
C PHE A 516 -24.44 -7.13 -15.71
N ASP A 517 -24.79 -6.33 -14.71
CA ASP A 517 -24.48 -4.89 -14.66
C ASP A 517 -22.97 -4.62 -14.50
N ILE A 518 -22.24 -5.56 -13.90
CA ILE A 518 -20.79 -5.50 -13.73
C ILE A 518 -20.06 -5.94 -15.00
N LEU A 519 -20.53 -7.01 -15.66
CA LEU A 519 -19.82 -7.64 -16.78
C LEU A 519 -20.21 -7.05 -18.14
N LEU A 520 -21.47 -6.64 -18.33
CA LEU A 520 -21.95 -6.12 -19.62
C LEU A 520 -21.12 -4.92 -20.12
N PRO A 521 -20.82 -3.88 -19.31
CA PRO A 521 -20.00 -2.77 -19.79
C PRO A 521 -18.60 -3.22 -20.25
N ARG A 522 -18.01 -4.23 -19.59
CA ARG A 522 -16.69 -4.77 -19.94
C ARG A 522 -16.72 -5.51 -21.27
N VAL A 523 -17.77 -6.32 -21.49
CA VAL A 523 -18.00 -7.01 -22.77
C VAL A 523 -18.21 -6.00 -23.91
N LEU A 524 -19.04 -4.97 -23.69
CA LEU A 524 -19.28 -3.91 -24.69
C LEU A 524 -18.03 -3.05 -24.97
N ALA A 525 -17.14 -2.91 -23.98
CA ALA A 525 -15.86 -2.24 -24.15
C ALA A 525 -14.79 -3.12 -24.82
N GLY A 526 -15.10 -4.40 -25.11
CA GLY A 526 -14.17 -5.34 -25.70
C GLY A 526 -13.07 -5.82 -24.75
N VAL A 527 -13.26 -5.66 -23.44
CA VAL A 527 -12.32 -6.14 -22.43
C VAL A 527 -12.37 -7.67 -22.41
N GLU A 528 -11.23 -8.31 -22.67
CA GLU A 528 -11.12 -9.77 -22.61
C GLU A 528 -11.23 -10.23 -21.15
N LEU A 529 -12.24 -11.03 -20.84
CA LEU A 529 -12.45 -11.58 -19.50
C LEU A 529 -11.96 -13.03 -19.46
N LYS A 530 -11.03 -13.33 -18.56
CA LYS A 530 -10.52 -14.68 -18.29
C LYS A 530 -11.05 -15.20 -16.96
N ARG A 531 -10.84 -16.49 -16.70
CA ARG A 531 -11.20 -17.12 -15.42
C ARG A 531 -10.56 -16.41 -14.22
N ALA A 532 -9.32 -15.96 -14.36
CA ALA A 532 -8.60 -15.22 -13.32
C ALA A 532 -9.24 -13.86 -13.03
N ASP A 533 -9.74 -13.16 -14.05
CA ASP A 533 -10.39 -11.86 -13.87
C ASP A 533 -11.72 -11.99 -13.12
N LEU A 534 -12.51 -13.03 -13.45
CA LEU A 534 -13.71 -13.35 -12.68
C LEU A 534 -13.38 -13.70 -11.23
N ALA A 535 -12.31 -14.49 -11.00
CA ALA A 535 -11.89 -14.87 -9.65
C ALA A 535 -11.52 -13.64 -8.79
N LYS A 536 -10.85 -12.64 -9.36
CA LYS A 536 -10.51 -11.37 -8.67
C LYS A 536 -11.74 -10.59 -8.21
N MET A 537 -12.91 -10.79 -8.82
CA MET A 537 -14.16 -10.12 -8.42
C MET A 537 -14.78 -10.70 -7.14
N ALA A 538 -14.17 -11.73 -6.53
CA ALA A 538 -14.65 -12.28 -5.27
C ALA A 538 -14.57 -11.23 -4.14
N GLU A 539 -13.52 -10.42 -4.15
CA GLU A 539 -13.42 -9.24 -3.30
C GLU A 539 -14.40 -8.17 -3.83
N GLY A 540 -15.29 -7.69 -2.94
CA GLY A 540 -16.37 -6.76 -3.32
C GLY A 540 -17.54 -7.39 -4.09
N GLY A 541 -17.47 -8.68 -4.44
CA GLY A 541 -18.50 -9.39 -5.20
C GLY A 541 -19.80 -9.71 -4.45
N PHE A 542 -19.95 -9.29 -3.18
CA PHE A 542 -21.14 -9.56 -2.36
C PHE A 542 -22.04 -8.33 -2.23
N CYS A 543 -23.27 -8.41 -2.73
CA CYS A 543 -24.27 -7.35 -2.63
C CYS A 543 -24.91 -7.32 -1.25
N LEU A 544 -24.98 -6.12 -0.66
CA LEU A 544 -25.55 -5.89 0.67
C LEU A 544 -27.10 -5.86 0.69
N ASN A 545 -27.76 -6.02 -0.46
CA ASN A 545 -29.22 -6.00 -0.57
C ASN A 545 -29.89 -4.78 0.09
N CYS A 546 -29.30 -3.59 -0.13
CA CYS A 546 -29.81 -2.34 0.41
C CYS A 546 -31.28 -2.11 0.05
N LYS A 547 -32.08 -1.56 0.99
CA LYS A 547 -33.51 -1.24 0.79
C LYS A 547 -33.76 -0.44 -0.50
N THR A 548 -32.91 0.55 -0.76
CA THR A 548 -32.85 1.27 -2.03
C THR A 548 -31.53 0.95 -2.70
N CYS A 549 -31.59 0.39 -3.90
CA CYS A 549 -30.38 0.11 -4.67
C CYS A 549 -29.72 1.44 -5.10
N VAL A 550 -28.46 1.62 -4.73
CA VAL A 550 -27.63 2.79 -5.07
C VAL A 550 -26.44 2.42 -5.97
N TYR A 551 -26.44 1.23 -6.56
CA TYR A 551 -25.44 0.84 -7.56
C TYR A 551 -25.42 1.87 -8.72
N PRO A 552 -24.24 2.27 -9.23
CA PRO A 552 -22.88 1.77 -8.94
C PRO A 552 -22.14 2.50 -7.80
N LYS A 553 -22.82 3.29 -6.97
CA LYS A 553 -22.18 4.04 -5.87
C LYS A 553 -21.78 3.15 -4.69
N CYS A 554 -22.46 2.03 -4.45
CA CYS A 554 -22.13 1.08 -3.37
C CYS A 554 -20.84 0.27 -3.65
N CYS A 555 -20.45 -0.60 -2.72
CA CYS A 555 -19.25 -1.45 -2.79
C CYS A 555 -19.39 -2.70 -3.69
N PHE A 556 -20.57 -2.95 -4.27
CA PHE A 556 -20.81 -4.18 -5.05
C PHE A 556 -20.03 -4.17 -6.37
N GLY A 557 -19.19 -5.18 -6.57
CA GLY A 557 -18.35 -5.37 -7.77
C GLY A 557 -17.10 -4.50 -7.80
N LYS A 558 -16.56 -4.08 -6.65
CA LYS A 558 -15.46 -3.13 -6.51
C LYS A 558 -14.25 -3.68 -5.77
#